data_AF-A0A7C6FFD0-F1
#
_entry.id   AF-A0A7C6FFD0-F1
#
_cell.length_a   1.000
_cell.length_b   1.000
_cell.length_c   1.000
_cell.angle_alpha   90.00
_cell.angle_beta   90.00
_cell.angle_gamma   90.00
#
_symmetry.space_group_name_H-M   'P 1'
#
loop_
_entity.id
_entity.type
_entity.pdbx_description
1 polymer ?
#
loop_
_entity_poly.entity_id
_entity_poly.type
_entity_poly.pdbx_seq_one_letter_code
_entity_poly.pdbx_strand_id
1 'polypeptide(L)' 'PKKSPRKAQEKPKKSPRKAQEEILLLIKSNPQITRKELAESLGRTEGSIRYYLRQLIQQGMIKHVGATKSGEWIIL' A
#
# COMPACT_ATOMS: atom_id res chain seq x y z
N PRO A 1 13.31 14.64 21.40
CA PRO A 1 12.19 14.28 20.47
C PRO A 1 12.53 12.99 19.69
N LYS A 2 12.03 11.85 20.17
CA LYS A 2 12.38 10.50 19.68
C LYS A 2 11.58 10.14 18.41
N LYS A 3 12.28 9.88 17.30
CA LYS A 3 12.23 8.62 16.50
C LYS A 3 13.10 8.75 15.23
N SER A 4 14.34 8.28 15.36
CA SER A 4 15.21 7.83 14.26
C SER A 4 14.83 6.39 13.88
N PRO A 5 15.30 5.77 12.76
CA PRO A 5 16.18 6.29 11.71
C PRO A 5 15.65 6.05 10.27
N ARG A 6 16.16 6.85 9.32
CA ARG A 6 16.16 6.51 7.88
C ARG A 6 16.97 5.23 7.67
N LYS A 7 16.35 4.05 7.74
CA LYS A 7 16.96 2.81 7.28
C LYS A 7 16.64 2.68 5.78
N ALA A 8 17.50 3.29 4.97
CA ALA A 8 17.58 3.00 3.54
C ALA A 8 18.08 1.56 3.38
N GLN A 9 17.16 0.59 3.46
CA GLN A 9 17.46 -0.79 3.09
C GLN A 9 17.32 -0.92 1.58
N GLU A 10 18.34 -1.52 0.98
CA GLU A 10 18.51 -1.79 -0.44
C GLU A 10 17.25 -2.45 -1.01
N LYS A 11 16.58 -1.74 -1.92
CA LYS A 11 15.33 -2.21 -2.53
C LYS A 11 15.64 -3.38 -3.45
N PRO A 12 15.04 -4.57 -3.28
CA PRO A 12 14.94 -5.49 -4.40
C PRO A 12 14.17 -4.76 -5.50
N LYS A 13 14.71 -4.73 -6.72
CA LYS A 13 14.06 -4.23 -7.93
C LYS A 13 12.87 -5.13 -8.29
N LYS A 14 11.88 -5.29 -7.40
CA LYS A 14 10.60 -5.90 -7.75
C LYS A 14 9.94 -4.96 -8.75
N SER A 15 9.68 -5.48 -9.95
CA SER A 15 8.97 -4.80 -11.03
C SER A 15 7.65 -4.19 -10.53
N PRO A 16 7.23 -3.03 -11.05
CA PRO A 16 6.03 -2.31 -10.57
C PRO A 16 4.75 -3.16 -10.61
N ARG A 17 4.63 -4.09 -11.57
CA ARG A 17 3.49 -5.02 -11.69
C ARG A 17 3.32 -5.93 -10.47
N LYS A 18 4.42 -6.54 -9.99
CA LYS A 18 4.40 -7.40 -8.80
C LYS A 18 3.98 -6.65 -7.54
N ALA A 19 4.33 -5.36 -7.43
CA ALA A 19 3.94 -4.56 -6.27
C ALA A 19 2.43 -4.30 -6.22
N GLN A 20 1.77 -4.11 -7.36
CA GLN A 20 0.32 -3.92 -7.43
C GLN A 20 -0.43 -5.21 -7.05
N GLU A 21 0.04 -6.35 -7.54
CA GLU A 21 -0.50 -7.69 -7.19
C GLU A 21 -0.35 -7.97 -5.69
N GLU A 22 0.81 -7.70 -5.11
CA GLU A 22 1.04 -7.87 -3.67
C GLU A 22 0.12 -6.95 -2.83
N ILE A 23 -0.14 -5.71 -3.27
CA ILE A 23 -1.09 -4.80 -2.61
C ILE A 23 -2.51 -5.37 -2.65
N LEU A 24 -2.95 -5.90 -3.79
CA LEU A 24 -4.27 -6.52 -3.93
C LEU A 24 -4.44 -7.73 -3.01
N LEU A 25 -3.41 -8.58 -2.90
CA LEU A 25 -3.41 -9.73 -1.98
C LEU A 25 -3.51 -9.30 -0.52
N LEU A 26 -2.79 -8.23 -0.14
CA LEU A 26 -2.84 -7.67 1.21
C LEU A 26 -4.20 -7.06 1.52
N ILE A 27 -4.79 -6.31 0.59
CA ILE A 27 -6.15 -5.75 0.73
C ILE A 27 -7.19 -6.87 0.83
N LYS A 28 -7.06 -7.92 0.01
CA LYS A 28 -7.95 -9.09 0.06
C LYS A 28 -7.89 -9.81 1.41
N SER A 29 -6.70 -9.87 2.00
CA SER A 29 -6.50 -10.51 3.31
C SER A 29 -6.91 -9.60 4.47
N ASN A 30 -6.68 -8.29 4.33
CA ASN A 30 -7.01 -7.28 5.32
C ASN A 30 -7.52 -5.99 4.62
N PRO A 31 -8.84 -5.84 4.47
CA PRO A 31 -9.45 -4.65 3.86
C PRO A 31 -9.14 -3.36 4.64
N GLN A 32 -8.89 -3.44 5.96
CA GLN A 32 -8.56 -2.28 6.79
C GLN A 32 -7.08 -1.88 6.74
N ILE A 33 -6.29 -2.52 5.89
CA ILE A 33 -4.85 -2.27 5.85
C ILE A 33 -4.54 -0.81 5.49
N THR A 34 -3.67 -0.21 6.29
CA THR A 34 -3.25 1.18 6.11
C THR A 34 -2.09 1.30 5.12
N ARG A 35 -1.88 2.50 4.58
CA ARG A 35 -0.74 2.77 3.67
C ARG A 35 0.61 2.49 4.33
N LYS A 36 0.71 2.70 5.64
CA LYS A 36 1.92 2.47 6.43
C LYS A 36 2.21 0.97 6.56
N GLU A 37 1.18 0.18 6.86
CA GLU A 37 1.29 -1.28 6.92
C GLU A 37 1.61 -1.88 5.55
N LEU A 38 0.99 -1.39 4.47
CA LEU A 38 1.36 -1.79 3.10
C LEU A 38 2.83 -1.46 2.80
N ALA A 39 3.30 -0.29 3.21
CA ALA A 39 4.69 0.11 3.02
C ALA A 39 5.67 -0.79 3.80
N GLU A 40 5.34 -1.09 5.06
CA GLU A 40 6.14 -1.97 5.93
C GLU A 40 6.14 -3.42 5.42
N SER A 41 4.97 -3.96 5.07
CA SER A 41 4.80 -5.33 4.55
C SER A 41 5.55 -5.54 3.23
N LEU A 42 5.55 -4.53 2.35
CA LEU A 42 6.20 -4.62 1.03
C LEU A 42 7.64 -4.11 1.03
N GLY A 43 8.14 -3.57 2.14
CA GLY A 43 9.44 -2.91 2.23
C GLY A 43 9.56 -1.72 1.26
N ARG A 44 8.46 -1.00 1.02
CA ARG A 44 8.38 0.14 0.09
C ARG A 44 8.21 1.45 0.85
N THR A 45 8.36 2.55 0.13
CA THR A 45 8.04 3.87 0.68
C THR A 45 6.55 4.13 0.56
N GLU A 46 5.97 4.84 1.53
CA GLU A 46 4.56 5.24 1.51
C GLU A 46 4.17 6.00 0.23
N GLY A 47 5.11 6.78 -0.34
CA GLY A 47 4.91 7.47 -1.62
C GLY A 47 4.68 6.52 -2.79
N SER A 48 5.42 5.41 -2.87
CA SER A 48 5.19 4.37 -3.89
C SER A 48 3.85 3.68 -3.68
N ILE A 49 3.49 3.36 -2.42
CA ILE A 49 2.18 2.78 -2.10
C ILE A 49 1.03 3.71 -2.52
N ARG A 50 1.14 5.00 -2.22
CA ARG A 50 0.15 6.01 -2.66
C ARG A 50 0.00 6.02 -4.18
N TYR A 51 1.11 5.93 -4.92
CA TYR A 51 1.10 5.86 -6.37
C TYR A 51 0.35 4.61 -6.85
N TYR A 52 0.70 3.42 -6.34
CA TYR A 52 0.04 2.18 -6.75
C TYR A 52 -1.44 2.14 -6.38
N LEU A 53 -1.82 2.57 -5.17
CA LEU A 53 -3.22 2.66 -4.77
C LEU A 53 -4.01 3.58 -5.71
N ARG A 54 -3.44 4.73 -6.10
CA ARG A 54 -4.07 5.62 -7.09
C ARG A 54 -4.27 4.93 -8.43
N GLN A 55 -3.27 4.18 -8.91
CA GLN A 55 -3.40 3.42 -10.15
C GLN A 55 -4.50 2.36 -10.05
N LEU A 56 -4.55 1.60 -8.95
CA LEU A 56 -5.59 0.59 -8.72
C LEU A 56 -7.00 1.19 -8.63
N ILE A 57 -7.14 2.37 -8.00
CA ILE A 57 -8.41 3.11 -7.97
C ILE A 57 -8.79 3.60 -9.37
N GLN A 58 -7.83 4.16 -10.13
CA GLN A 58 -8.07 4.63 -11.50
C GLN A 58 -8.45 3.49 -12.45
N GLN A 59 -7.88 2.30 -12.25
CA GLN A 59 -8.24 1.09 -12.98
C GLN A 59 -9.58 0.50 -12.53
N GLY A 60 -10.19 1.02 -11.46
CA GLY A 60 -11.43 0.48 -10.90
C GLY A 60 -11.25 -0.89 -10.26
N MET A 61 -10.04 -1.23 -9.80
CA MET A 61 -9.75 -2.51 -9.12
C MET A 61 -10.05 -2.44 -7.62
N ILE A 62 -9.84 -1.27 -7.00
CA ILE A 62 -10.10 -1.05 -5.58
C ILE A 62 -10.77 0.29 -5.33
N LYS A 63 -11.49 0.40 -4.21
CA LYS A 63 -12.11 1.62 -3.73
C LYS A 63 -11.96 1.72 -2.22
N HIS A 64 -11.54 2.88 -1.73
CA HIS A 64 -11.53 3.16 -0.30
C HIS A 64 -12.91 3.67 0.14
N VAL A 65 -13.55 2.98 1.08
CA VAL A 65 -14.87 3.33 1.62
C VAL A 65 -14.77 3.52 3.12
N GLY A 66 -15.28 4.65 3.62
CA GLY A 66 -15.26 5.01 5.04
C GLY A 66 -14.32 6.17 5.37
N ALA A 67 -14.07 6.38 6.67
CA ALA A 67 -13.31 7.53 7.15
C ALA A 67 -11.82 7.43 6.79
N THR A 68 -11.12 8.56 6.67
CA THR A 68 -9.69 8.61 6.30
C THR A 68 -8.75 7.85 7.24
N LYS A 69 -9.19 7.49 8.45
CA LYS A 69 -8.43 6.74 9.46
C LYS A 69 -9.00 5.35 9.80
N SER A 70 -10.19 5.03 9.31
CA SER A 70 -10.90 3.78 9.66
C SER A 70 -11.73 3.26 8.49
N GLY A 71 -11.36 3.66 7.27
CA GLY A 71 -11.99 3.19 6.05
C GLY A 71 -11.36 1.88 5.60
N GLU A 72 -12.11 1.16 4.79
CA GLU A 72 -11.74 -0.14 4.27
C GLU A 72 -11.51 -0.04 2.76
N TRP A 73 -10.60 -0.86 2.27
CA TRP A 73 -10.35 -1.06 0.85
C TRP A 73 -11.22 -2.19 0.34
N ILE A 74 -12.14 -1.86 -0.55
CA ILE A 74 -13.01 -2.81 -1.24
C ILE A 74 -12.40 -3.09 -2.60
N ILE A 75 -12.29 -4.37 -2.97
CA ILE A 75 -11.95 -4.81 -4.33
C ILE A 75 -13.25 -4.81 -5.14
N LEU A 76 -13.24 -4.17 -6.31
CA LEU A 76 -14.40 -4.08 -7.21
C LEU A 76 -14.46 -5.26 -8.20
#